data_AF-A0A523QCF9-F1
#
_entry.id   AF-A0A523QCF9-F1
#
_cell.length_a   1.000
_cell.length_b   1.000
_cell.length_c   1.000
_cell.angle_alpha   90.00
_cell.angle_beta   90.00
_cell.angle_gamma   90.00
#
_symmetry.space_group_name_H-M   'P 1'
#
loop_
_entity.id
_entity.type
_entity.pdbx_description
1 polymer ?
#
loop_
_entity_poly.entity_id
_entity_poly.type
_entity_poly.pdbx_seq_one_letter_code
_entity_poly.pdbx_strand_id
1 'polypeptide(L)'
;MAEYPITLDIEFPDKLSRLTTFFRYFMVIPQMVVLYFVGIAAGVVLFISWWAILFMGRYPRWAFDFVSGYLRWSTRVNGYSYYLTDKYPPFSMD
;
A
#
# COMPACT_ATOMS: atom_id res chain seq x y z
N MET A 1 -7.61 -23.81 10.95
CA MET A 1 -7.09 -22.48 11.29
C MET A 1 -8.18 -21.48 10.95
N ALA A 2 -8.54 -20.56 11.86
CA ALA A 2 -9.50 -19.51 11.53
C ALA A 2 -8.94 -18.69 10.35
N GLU A 3 -9.80 -18.35 9.39
CA GLU A 3 -9.45 -17.51 8.24
C GLU A 3 -8.92 -16.17 8.75
N TYR A 4 -7.69 -15.82 8.37
CA TYR A 4 -7.06 -14.60 8.83
C TYR A 4 -7.68 -13.41 8.08
N PRO A 5 -8.10 -12.34 8.77
CA PRO A 5 -8.91 -11.27 8.18
C PRO A 5 -8.20 -10.45 7.09
N ILE A 6 -6.88 -10.63 6.92
CA ILE A 6 -6.09 -9.96 5.88
C ILE A 6 -5.36 -11.03 5.05
N THR A 7 -5.92 -11.37 3.90
CA THR A 7 -5.26 -12.27 2.95
C THR A 7 -4.64 -11.46 1.81
N LEU A 8 -3.40 -11.76 1.47
CA LEU A 8 -2.71 -11.19 0.32
C LEU A 8 -2.62 -12.27 -0.75
N ASP A 9 -3.37 -12.09 -1.83
CA ASP A 9 -3.30 -12.95 -3.01
C ASP A 9 -2.49 -12.25 -4.10
N ILE A 10 -1.49 -12.95 -4.64
CA ILE A 10 -0.59 -12.42 -5.67
C ILE A 10 -0.48 -13.48 -6.77
N GLU A 11 -0.88 -13.09 -7.97
CA GLU A 11 -0.66 -13.90 -9.16
C GLU A 11 0.83 -13.85 -9.54
N PHE A 12 1.54 -14.95 -9.31
CA PHE A 12 2.96 -15.07 -9.64
C PHE A 12 3.15 -15.21 -11.15
N PRO A 13 3.91 -14.32 -11.82
CA PRO A 13 4.16 -14.44 -13.25
C PRO A 13 5.24 -15.50 -13.54
N ASP A 14 4.92 -16.48 -14.40
CA ASP A 14 5.83 -17.57 -14.79
C ASP A 14 7.04 -17.11 -15.63
N LYS A 15 7.00 -15.90 -16.21
CA LYS A 15 8.06 -15.36 -17.08
C LYS A 15 8.24 -13.85 -16.90
N LEU A 16 9.40 -13.44 -16.38
CA LEU A 16 9.78 -12.03 -16.31
C LEU A 16 10.68 -11.64 -17.49
N SER A 17 10.32 -10.59 -18.21
CA SER A 17 11.15 -10.04 -19.29
C SER A 17 12.22 -9.09 -18.73
N ARG A 18 13.50 -9.36 -19.06
CA ARG A 18 14.70 -8.66 -18.55
C ARG A 18 14.75 -7.17 -18.92
N LEU A 19 14.13 -6.79 -20.04
CA LEU A 19 14.08 -5.40 -20.52
C LEU A 19 13.02 -4.59 -19.75
N THR A 20 11.87 -5.20 -19.46
CA THR A 20 10.83 -4.58 -18.63
C THR A 20 11.29 -4.37 -17.19
N THR A 21 12.15 -5.23 -16.65
CA THR A 21 12.83 -5.02 -15.34
C THR A 21 13.56 -3.68 -15.27
N PHE A 22 14.26 -3.28 -16.34
CA PHE A 22 15.02 -2.03 -16.35
C PHE A 22 14.09 -0.79 -16.38
N PHE A 23 13.09 -0.78 -17.28
CA PHE A 23 12.11 0.32 -17.34
C PHE A 23 11.22 0.41 -16.09
N ARG A 24 11.10 -0.69 -15.34
CA ARG A 24 10.35 -0.75 -14.09
C ARG A 24 10.79 0.27 -13.07
N TYR A 25 12.10 0.48 -12.95
CA TYR A 25 12.66 1.47 -12.02
C TYR A 25 12.12 2.88 -12.31
N PHE A 26 12.04 3.25 -13.60
CA PHE A 26 11.49 4.55 -13.98
C PHE A 26 9.99 4.68 -13.64
N MET A 27 9.23 3.60 -13.80
CA MET A 27 7.80 3.55 -13.48
C MET A 27 7.50 3.52 -11.97
N VAL A 28 8.39 2.93 -11.17
CA VAL A 28 8.28 2.85 -9.71
C VAL A 28 8.57 4.20 -9.05
N ILE A 29 9.49 4.99 -9.59
CA ILE A 29 9.90 6.26 -8.98
C ILE A 29 8.70 7.21 -8.73
N PRO A 30 7.83 7.51 -9.72
CA PRO A 30 6.64 8.33 -9.50
C PRO A 30 5.71 7.76 -8.42
N GLN A 31 5.52 6.44 -8.41
CA GLN A 31 4.69 5.77 -7.41
C GLN A 31 5.26 5.96 -6.01
N MET A 32 6.56 5.70 -5.82
CA MET A 32 7.21 5.85 -4.52
C MET A 32 7.17 7.29 -4.01
N VAL A 33 7.31 8.28 -4.89
CA VAL A 33 7.22 9.69 -4.51
C VAL A 33 5.83 10.02 -3.96
N VAL A 34 4.77 9.67 -4.68
CA VAL A 34 3.39 9.93 -4.21
C VAL A 34 3.10 9.13 -2.94
N LEU A 35 3.54 7.88 -2.87
CA LEU A 35 3.32 7.00 -1.72
C LEU A 35 4.07 7.49 -0.48
N TYR A 36 5.24 8.12 -0.64
CA TYR A 36 5.97 8.77 0.43
C TYR A 36 5.18 9.92 1.06
N PHE A 37 4.63 10.83 0.24
CA PHE A 37 3.80 11.94 0.75
C PHE A 37 2.52 11.44 1.42
N VAL A 38 1.86 10.44 0.84
CA VAL A 38 0.68 9.81 1.46
C VAL A 38 1.06 9.08 2.75
N GLY A 39 2.25 8.47 2.82
CA GLY A 39 2.77 7.85 4.04
C GLY A 39 2.98 8.85 5.18
N ILE A 40 3.45 10.06 4.88
CA ILE A 40 3.52 11.15 5.86
C ILE A 40 2.10 11.47 6.37
N ALA A 41 1.13 11.63 5.47
CA ALA A 41 -0.26 11.85 5.85
C ALA A 41 -0.81 10.69 6.71
N ALA A 42 -0.49 9.44 6.39
CA ALA A 42 -0.88 8.27 7.19
C ALA A 42 -0.26 8.31 8.59
N GLY A 43 0.99 8.74 8.73
CA GLY A 43 1.63 8.98 10.02
C GLY A 43 0.89 10.03 10.86
N VAL A 44 0.49 11.14 10.24
CA VAL A 44 -0.31 12.18 10.90
C VAL A 44 -1.69 11.65 11.30
N VAL A 45 -2.37 10.93 10.42
CA VAL A 45 -3.68 10.32 10.71
C VAL A 45 -3.59 9.31 11.86
N LEU A 46 -2.53 8.49 11.91
CA LEU A 46 -2.28 7.57 13.02
C LEU A 46 -2.04 8.31 14.33
N PHE A 47 -1.27 9.40 14.30
CA PHE A 47 -1.03 10.24 15.47
C PHE A 47 -2.33 10.87 15.99
N ILE A 48 -3.18 11.40 15.11
CA ILE A 48 -4.50 11.92 15.46
C ILE A 48 -5.39 10.79 16.01
N SER A 49 -5.35 9.61 15.38
CA SER A 49 -6.14 8.45 15.80
C SER A 49 -5.75 7.97 17.18
N TRP A 50 -4.46 8.02 17.53
CA TRP A 50 -3.98 7.70 18.87
C TRP A 50 -4.64 8.57 19.93
N TRP A 51 -4.67 9.89 19.72
CA TRP A 51 -5.41 10.81 20.59
C TRP A 51 -6.91 10.53 20.61
N ALA A 52 -7.51 10.27 19.45
CA ALA A 52 -8.93 9.94 19.35
C ALA A 52 -9.29 8.68 20.14
N ILE A 53 -8.43 7.66 20.12
CA ILE A 53 -8.62 6.43 20.91
C ILE A 53 -8.51 6.72 22.40
N LEU A 54 -7.53 7.52 22.83
CA LEU A 54 -7.35 7.87 24.24
C LEU A 54 -8.57 8.60 24.82
N PHE A 55 -9.15 9.54 24.08
CA PHE A 55 -10.28 10.34 24.56
C PHE A 55 -11.64 9.70 24.30
N MET A 56 -11.81 9.01 23.18
CA MET A 56 -13.10 8.51 22.71
C MET A 56 -13.27 7.01 22.90
N GLY A 57 -12.19 6.28 23.21
CA GLY A 57 -12.18 4.82 23.35
C GLY A 57 -12.44 4.05 22.05
N ARG A 58 -12.51 4.75 20.90
CA ARG A 58 -12.82 4.14 19.59
C ARG A 58 -11.90 4.66 18.51
N TYR A 59 -11.55 3.76 17.59
CA TYR A 59 -10.78 4.11 16.40
C TYR A 59 -11.68 4.83 15.38
N PRO A 60 -11.34 6.05 14.92
CA PRO A 60 -12.17 6.77 13.94
C PRO A 60 -12.24 6.02 12.60
N ARG A 61 -13.45 5.79 12.09
CA ARG A 61 -13.66 4.98 10.88
C ARG A 61 -12.96 5.57 9.64
N TRP A 62 -13.06 6.89 9.45
CA TRP A 62 -12.38 7.60 8.37
C TRP A 62 -10.86 7.42 8.38
N ALA A 63 -10.26 7.36 9.58
CA ALA A 63 -8.82 7.17 9.73
C ALA A 63 -8.42 5.73 9.40
N PHE A 64 -9.31 4.78 9.68
CA PHE A 64 -9.08 3.36 9.39
C PHE A 64 -9.15 3.13 7.89
N ASP A 65 -10.17 3.70 7.24
CA ASP A 65 -10.35 3.64 5.79
C ASP A 65 -9.15 4.27 5.07
N PHE A 66 -8.64 5.40 5.56
CA PHE A 66 -7.43 6.04 5.02
C PHE A 66 -6.17 5.18 5.18
N VAL A 67 -5.88 4.71 6.41
CA VAL A 67 -4.67 3.92 6.68
C VAL A 67 -4.71 2.57 5.96
N SER A 68 -5.88 1.92 5.91
CA SER A 68 -6.05 0.66 5.18
C SER A 68 -5.89 0.83 3.67
N GLY A 69 -6.41 1.92 3.09
CA GLY A 69 -6.22 2.25 1.69
C GLY A 69 -4.75 2.54 1.34
N TYR A 70 -4.05 3.28 2.20
CA TYR A 70 -2.60 3.47 2.09
C TYR A 70 -1.84 2.13 2.13
N LEU A 71 -2.17 1.24 3.07
CA LEU A 71 -1.54 -0.07 3.19
C LEU A 71 -1.78 -0.93 1.95
N ARG A 72 -3.01 -0.99 1.43
CA ARG A 72 -3.35 -1.71 0.19
C ARG A 72 -2.52 -1.22 -0.99
N TRP A 73 -2.46 0.11 -1.17
CA TRP A 73 -1.68 0.69 -2.24
C TRP A 73 -0.18 0.42 -2.07
N SER A 74 0.35 0.57 -0.86
CA SER A 74 1.73 0.23 -0.52
C SER A 74 2.07 -1.23 -0.85
N THR A 75 1.20 -2.18 -0.49
CA THR A 75 1.41 -3.59 -0.81
C THR A 75 1.41 -3.83 -2.32
N ARG A 76 0.54 -3.16 -3.10
CA ARG A 76 0.55 -3.24 -4.57
C ARG A 76 1.87 -2.70 -5.17
N VAL A 77 2.36 -1.56 -4.67
CA VAL A 77 3.64 -0.97 -5.12
C VAL A 77 4.82 -1.85 -4.75
N ASN A 78 4.84 -2.41 -3.54
CA ASN A 78 5.90 -3.32 -3.09
C ASN A 78 5.88 -4.63 -3.88
N GLY A 79 4.70 -5.19 -4.19
CA GLY A 79 4.58 -6.35 -5.06
C GLY A 79 5.15 -6.09 -6.45
N TYR A 80 4.93 -4.90 -6.99
CA TYR A 80 5.51 -4.48 -8.26
C TYR A 80 7.02 -4.21 -8.15
N SER A 81 7.52 -3.60 -7.08
CA SER A 81 8.96 -3.30 -6.92
C SER A 81 9.80 -4.53 -6.61
N TYR A 82 9.26 -5.51 -5.88
CA TYR A 82 9.89 -6.79 -5.56
C TYR A 82 9.68 -7.87 -6.62
N TYR A 83 9.13 -7.53 -7.79
CA TYR A 83 8.94 -8.46 -8.90
C TYR A 83 7.99 -9.63 -8.59
N LEU A 84 7.08 -9.45 -7.62
CA LEU A 84 6.09 -10.46 -7.22
C LEU A 84 4.89 -10.51 -8.18
N THR A 85 4.59 -9.40 -8.84
CA THR A 85 3.61 -9.28 -9.93
C THR A 85 4.24 -8.55 -11.10
N ASP A 86 3.73 -8.61 -12.33
CA ASP A 86 4.15 -7.76 -13.46
C ASP A 86 3.15 -6.67 -13.82
N LYS A 87 1.97 -6.68 -13.20
CA LYS A 87 0.89 -5.72 -13.46
C LYS A 87 1.18 -4.38 -12.78
N TYR A 88 1.25 -3.31 -13.58
CA TYR A 88 1.46 -1.95 -13.05
C TYR A 88 0.32 -1.54 -12.12
N PRO A 89 0.60 -1.16 -10.85
CA PRO A 89 -0.43 -0.84 -9.89
C PRO A 89 -1.08 0.53 -10.19
N PRO A 90 -2.41 0.68 -10.07
CA PRO A 90 -3.07 1.97 -10.22
C PRO A 90 -2.73 2.90 -9.04
N PHE A 91 -2.64 4.21 -9.30
CA PHE A 91 -2.56 5.26 -8.27
C PHE A 91 -3.92 5.42 -7.57
N SER A 92 -4.24 4.48 -6.69
CA SER A 92 -5.53 4.42 -6.01
C SER A 92 -5.35 3.84 -4.61
N MET A 93 -6.17 4.33 -3.67
CA MET A 93 -6.21 3.84 -2.28
C MET A 93 -7.35 2.84 -2.04
N ASP A 94 -8.06 2.44 -3.08
CA ASP A 94 -9.18 1.49 -3.00
C ASP A 94 -8.70 0.03 -2.77
#